data_AF-A0A7S2CQI0-F1
#
_entry.id   AF-A0A7S2CQI0-F1
#
_cell.length_a   1.000
_cell.length_b   1.000
_cell.length_c   1.000
_cell.angle_alpha   90.00
_cell.angle_beta   90.00
_cell.angle_gamma   90.00
#
_symmetry.space_group_name_H-M   'P 1'
#
loop_
_entity.id
_entity.type
_entity.pdbx_description
1 polymer ?
#
loop_
_entity_poly.entity_id
_entity_poly.type
_entity_poly.pdbx_seq_one_letter_code
_entity_poly.pdbx_strand_id
1 'polypeptide(L)'
;GEPQEYRPHCDGSCDGSPHLHGGRVATVLIYCQVADEGGGTTFANADVFVQPRATDAVLFSYYDPKTGDMDTGLTEHSGCPVMAGTKWVITEWMRLGVGKDNPWTSSDPTGAKL
;
A
#
# COMPACT_ATOMS: atom_id res chain seq x y z
N GLY A 1 -3.34 20.12 -18.52
CA GLY A 1 -4.21 19.33 -17.64
C GLY A 1 -3.53 19.23 -16.30
N GLU A 2 -4.30 19.05 -15.22
CA GLU A 2 -3.71 18.86 -13.89
C GLU A 2 -2.89 17.57 -13.83
N PRO A 3 -1.74 17.56 -13.13
CA PRO A 3 -0.91 16.38 -12.99
C PRO A 3 -1.66 15.28 -12.22
N GLN A 4 -1.46 14.03 -12.62
CA GLN A 4 -2.05 12.87 -11.93
C GLN A 4 -1.30 12.58 -10.64
N GLU A 5 -2.04 12.37 -9.55
CA GLU A 5 -1.53 12.06 -8.21
C GLU A 5 -2.45 11.06 -7.49
N TYR A 6 -1.98 10.52 -6.37
CA TYR A 6 -2.83 9.80 -5.42
C TYR A 6 -2.66 10.45 -4.05
N ARG A 7 -3.74 10.99 -3.49
CA ARG A 7 -3.73 11.76 -2.23
C ARG A 7 -3.32 10.90 -1.01
N PRO A 8 -2.88 11.52 0.10
CA PRO A 8 -2.57 10.79 1.33
C PRO A 8 -3.71 9.87 1.77
N HIS A 9 -3.38 8.61 2.04
CA HIS A 9 -4.31 7.56 2.49
C HIS A 9 -3.56 6.41 3.17
N CYS A 10 -4.32 5.53 3.83
CA CYS A 10 -3.84 4.24 4.32
C CYS A 10 -4.51 3.10 3.53
N ASP A 11 -3.73 2.07 3.20
CA ASP A 11 -4.25 0.90 2.48
C ASP A 11 -5.10 -0.03 3.37
N GLY A 12 -4.78 -0.06 4.66
CA GLY A 12 -5.57 -0.68 5.73
C GLY A 12 -5.91 0.35 6.81
N SER A 13 -6.42 -0.10 7.96
CA SER A 13 -6.54 0.81 9.12
C SER A 13 -5.16 1.24 9.58
N CYS A 14 -5.04 2.49 10.01
CA CYS A 14 -3.80 3.09 10.50
C CYS A 14 -4.06 4.00 11.71
N ASP A 15 -5.07 3.66 12.51
CA ASP A 15 -5.50 4.39 13.70
C ASP A 15 -5.03 3.74 15.01
N GLY A 16 -4.17 2.72 14.94
CA GLY A 16 -3.71 1.93 16.09
C GLY A 16 -4.76 0.95 16.65
N SER A 17 -5.91 0.78 16.00
CA SER A 17 -6.91 -0.20 16.44
C SER A 17 -6.44 -1.64 16.19
N PRO A 18 -6.99 -2.63 16.92
CA PRO A 18 -6.74 -4.04 16.63
C PRO A 18 -7.14 -4.41 15.19
N HIS A 19 -6.37 -5.31 14.54
CA HIS A 19 -6.68 -5.79 13.19
C HIS A 19 -8.06 -6.46 13.13
N LEU A 20 -8.85 -6.06 12.13
CA LEU A 20 -10.12 -6.70 11.83
C LEU A 20 -9.91 -7.85 10.84
N HIS A 21 -10.50 -9.00 11.14
CA HIS A 21 -10.44 -10.19 10.28
C HIS A 21 -10.86 -9.86 8.83
N GLY A 22 -10.02 -10.25 7.86
CA GLY A 22 -10.23 -9.94 6.43
C GLY A 22 -9.64 -8.60 5.97
N GLY A 23 -9.24 -7.74 6.92
CA GLY A 23 -8.50 -6.52 6.64
C GLY A 23 -7.13 -6.79 6.03
N ARG A 24 -6.64 -5.83 5.25
CA ARG A 24 -5.28 -5.86 4.69
C ARG A 24 -4.26 -5.68 5.82
N VAL A 25 -3.04 -6.15 5.62
CA VAL A 25 -1.95 -6.04 6.61
C VAL A 25 -0.65 -5.47 6.07
N ALA A 26 -0.45 -5.52 4.75
CA ALA A 26 0.73 -4.99 4.11
C ALA A 26 0.47 -4.77 2.62
N THR A 27 1.30 -3.93 2.01
CA THR A 27 1.24 -3.60 0.59
C THR A 27 2.62 -3.77 -0.05
N VAL A 28 2.65 -4.31 -1.27
CA VAL A 28 3.80 -4.17 -2.19
C VAL A 28 3.40 -3.24 -3.33
N LEU A 29 4.16 -2.17 -3.52
CA LEU A 29 4.12 -1.33 -4.71
C LEU A 29 5.30 -1.69 -5.61
N ILE A 30 5.01 -2.18 -6.83
CA ILE A 30 6.03 -2.55 -7.83
C ILE A 30 6.00 -1.51 -8.95
N TYR A 31 7.10 -0.81 -9.16
CA TYR A 31 7.21 0.25 -10.16
C TYR A 31 7.59 -0.36 -11.52
N CYS A 32 6.60 -0.60 -12.38
CA CYS A 32 6.86 -1.13 -13.73
C CYS A 32 7.54 -0.07 -14.61
N GLN A 33 7.14 1.19 -14.44
CA GLN A 33 7.71 2.36 -15.11
C GLN A 33 7.64 3.55 -14.15
N VAL A 34 8.64 4.41 -14.20
CA VAL A 34 8.71 5.65 -13.41
C VAL A 34 8.51 6.86 -14.31
N ALA A 35 7.97 7.93 -13.73
CA ALA A 35 7.82 9.21 -14.41
C ALA A 35 9.19 9.84 -14.71
N ASP A 36 9.24 10.71 -15.72
CA ASP A 36 10.45 11.47 -16.04
C ASP A 36 10.71 12.54 -14.97
N GLU A 37 9.63 13.16 -14.48
CA GLU A 37 9.65 14.12 -13.36
C GLU A 37 8.47 13.88 -12.40
N GLY A 38 8.73 13.96 -11.10
CA GLY A 38 7.74 13.70 -10.05
C GLY A 38 7.47 12.21 -9.83
N GLY A 39 6.25 11.85 -9.44
CA GLY A 39 5.82 10.45 -9.35
C GLY A 39 6.43 9.61 -8.22
N GLY A 40 7.12 10.22 -7.25
CA GLY A 40 7.60 9.52 -6.04
C GLY A 40 6.47 8.95 -5.17
N THR A 41 6.84 8.22 -4.12
CA THR A 41 5.92 7.80 -3.05
C THR A 41 6.43 8.37 -1.73
N THR A 42 5.56 9.04 -0.97
CA THR A 42 5.94 9.65 0.32
C THR A 42 5.14 9.04 1.45
N PHE A 43 5.79 8.86 2.60
CA PHE A 43 5.24 8.47 3.89
C PHE A 43 5.55 9.60 4.87
N ALA A 44 4.74 10.65 4.85
CA ALA A 44 5.06 11.92 5.51
C ALA A 44 5.23 11.76 7.04
N ASN A 45 4.37 10.96 7.67
CA ASN A 45 4.40 10.71 9.12
C ASN A 45 5.63 9.89 9.55
N ALA A 46 6.25 9.16 8.63
CA ALA A 46 7.47 8.39 8.87
C ALA A 46 8.76 9.13 8.44
N ASP A 47 8.64 10.34 7.86
CA ASP A 47 9.75 11.07 7.23
C ASP A 47 10.51 10.23 6.19
N VAL A 48 9.76 9.48 5.37
CA VAL A 48 10.32 8.62 4.32
C VAL A 48 9.82 9.06 2.95
N PHE A 49 10.75 9.29 2.04
CA PHE A 49 10.47 9.54 0.63
C PHE A 49 11.15 8.48 -0.24
N VAL A 50 10.38 7.89 -1.16
CA VAL A 50 10.87 6.94 -2.14
C VAL A 50 10.84 7.58 -3.52
N GLN A 51 12.03 7.79 -4.09
CA GLN A 51 12.21 8.02 -5.51
C GLN A 51 12.50 6.66 -6.19
N PRO A 52 11.52 6.05 -6.87
CA PRO A 52 11.68 4.73 -7.45
C PRO A 52 12.48 4.77 -8.75
N ARG A 53 13.07 3.63 -9.12
CA ARG A 53 13.45 3.29 -10.50
C ARG A 53 12.51 2.23 -11.04
N ALA A 54 12.48 2.05 -12.36
CA ALA A 54 11.75 0.94 -12.96
C ALA A 54 12.26 -0.39 -12.38
N THR A 55 11.34 -1.32 -12.12
CA THR A 55 11.49 -2.61 -11.44
C THR A 55 11.76 -2.59 -9.94
N ASP A 56 11.94 -1.41 -9.32
CA ASP A 56 12.00 -1.33 -7.86
C ASP A 56 10.64 -1.74 -7.25
N ALA A 57 10.67 -2.21 -6.01
CA ALA A 57 9.48 -2.48 -5.22
C ALA A 57 9.62 -1.92 -3.80
N VAL A 58 8.54 -1.38 -3.27
CA VAL A 58 8.43 -0.96 -1.86
C VAL A 58 7.44 -1.87 -1.18
N LEU A 59 7.88 -2.50 -0.10
CA LEU A 59 7.05 -3.26 0.82
C LEU A 59 6.90 -2.45 2.11
N PHE A 60 5.66 -2.29 2.56
CA PHE A 60 5.37 -1.71 3.87
C PHE A 60 4.24 -2.50 4.55
N SER A 61 4.39 -2.73 5.85
CA SER A 61 3.42 -3.42 6.71
C SER A 61 2.81 -2.41 7.67
N TYR A 62 1.51 -2.54 7.91
CA TYR A 62 0.73 -1.74 8.85
C TYR A 62 0.06 -2.64 9.89
N TYR A 63 0.64 -3.82 10.13
CA TYR A 63 0.22 -4.79 11.13
C TYR A 63 1.42 -5.20 12.00
N ASP A 64 1.25 -5.14 13.32
CA ASP A 64 2.22 -5.69 14.28
C ASP A 64 1.85 -7.14 14.64
N PRO A 65 2.66 -8.15 14.23
CA PRO A 65 2.39 -9.55 14.53
C PRO A 65 2.54 -9.91 16.02
N LYS A 66 3.11 -9.04 16.85
CA LYS A 66 3.27 -9.29 18.29
C LYS A 66 2.04 -8.89 19.08
N THR A 67 1.41 -7.76 18.72
CA THR A 67 0.24 -7.24 19.44
C THR A 67 -1.06 -7.55 18.72
N GLY A 68 -1.03 -7.71 17.40
CA GLY A 68 -2.22 -7.81 16.56
C GLY A 68 -2.82 -6.45 16.18
N ASP A 69 -2.16 -5.35 16.53
CA ASP A 69 -2.64 -3.99 16.27
C ASP A 69 -2.17 -3.49 14.90
N MET A 70 -2.90 -2.50 14.39
CA MET A 70 -2.56 -1.77 13.19
C MET A 70 -1.58 -0.64 13.48
N ASP A 71 -0.94 -0.08 12.46
CA ASP A 71 -0.05 1.08 12.67
C ASP A 71 -0.83 2.33 13.11
N THR A 72 -0.11 3.34 13.58
CA THR A 72 -0.69 4.60 14.08
C THR A 72 -0.54 5.76 13.08
N GLY A 73 -0.58 5.45 11.78
CA GLY A 73 -0.52 6.43 10.69
C GLY A 73 0.86 6.62 10.07
N LEU A 74 1.87 5.85 10.49
CA LEU A 74 3.22 5.92 9.91
C LEU A 74 3.25 5.45 8.45
N THR A 75 2.32 4.58 8.07
CA THR A 75 2.16 4.06 6.70
C THR A 75 1.19 4.87 5.85
N GLU A 76 0.62 5.97 6.37
CA GLU A 76 -0.11 6.93 5.53
C GLU A 76 0.81 7.41 4.43
N HIS A 77 0.38 7.23 3.18
CA HIS A 77 1.22 7.46 2.03
C HIS A 77 0.46 8.10 0.87
N SER A 78 1.22 8.71 -0.03
CA SER A 78 0.68 9.32 -1.24
C SER A 78 1.59 9.08 -2.44
N GLY A 79 0.99 9.10 -3.63
CA GLY A 79 1.72 9.13 -4.88
C GLY A 79 1.90 10.58 -5.29
N CYS A 80 3.14 11.07 -5.28
CA CYS A 80 3.46 12.44 -5.67
C CYS A 80 2.99 12.72 -7.12
N PRO A 81 2.60 13.97 -7.44
CA PRO A 81 2.20 14.34 -8.79
C PRO A 81 3.22 13.93 -9.86
N VAL A 82 2.73 13.37 -10.97
CA VAL A 82 3.54 13.14 -12.17
C VAL A 82 3.62 14.45 -12.95
N MET A 83 4.81 15.05 -13.02
CA MET A 83 5.05 16.33 -13.68
C MET A 83 5.42 16.16 -15.16
N ALA A 84 6.13 15.08 -15.50
CA ALA A 84 6.46 14.70 -16.87
C ALA A 84 6.52 13.17 -17.04
N GLY A 85 6.20 12.68 -18.24
CA GLY A 85 6.22 11.26 -18.57
C GLY A 85 5.00 10.49 -18.02
N THR A 86 5.20 9.20 -17.71
CA THR A 86 4.16 8.31 -17.17
C THR A 86 4.71 7.38 -16.09
N LYS A 87 3.90 7.12 -15.06
CA LYS A 87 4.19 6.17 -13.98
C LYS A 87 3.22 4.99 -14.07
N TRP A 88 3.75 3.77 -14.02
CA TRP A 88 2.97 2.54 -13.98
C TRP A 88 3.38 1.71 -12.78
N VAL A 89 2.41 1.35 -11.93
CA VAL A 89 2.62 0.54 -10.73
C VAL A 89 1.68 -0.66 -10.70
N ILE A 90 2.14 -1.75 -10.09
CA ILE A 90 1.30 -2.85 -9.63
C ILE A 90 1.23 -2.76 -8.12
N THR A 91 0.02 -2.90 -7.58
CA THR A 91 -0.23 -2.92 -6.13
C THR A 91 -0.71 -4.32 -5.73
N GLU A 92 0.02 -4.96 -4.82
CA GLU A 92 -0.39 -6.22 -4.18
C GLU A 92 -0.77 -5.95 -2.73
N TRP A 93 -2.02 -6.22 -2.36
CA TRP A 93 -2.51 -6.08 -0.99
C TRP A 93 -2.60 -7.45 -0.29
N MET A 94 -1.88 -7.58 0.82
CA MET A 94 -1.80 -8.84 1.56
C MET A 94 -2.80 -8.88 2.72
N ARG A 95 -3.31 -10.08 3.02
CA ARG A 95 -4.25 -10.38 4.12
C ARG A 95 -3.76 -11.58 4.92
N LEU A 96 -4.02 -11.59 6.23
CA LEU A 96 -3.70 -12.73 7.09
C LEU A 96 -4.61 -13.93 6.80
N GLY A 97 -4.05 -15.12 7.00
CA GLY A 97 -4.79 -16.37 6.92
C GLY A 97 -5.17 -16.81 5.50
N VAL A 98 -4.71 -16.13 4.45
CA VAL A 98 -4.87 -16.61 3.07
C VAL A 98 -3.83 -17.70 2.80
N GLY A 99 -4.30 -18.90 2.47
CA GLY A 99 -3.42 -20.06 2.28
C GLY A 99 -4.16 -21.24 1.66
N LYS A 100 -3.54 -22.44 1.68
CA LYS A 100 -4.12 -23.66 1.09
C LYS A 100 -5.49 -23.99 1.68
N ASP A 101 -5.65 -23.84 3.00
CA ASP A 101 -6.86 -24.21 3.73
C ASP A 101 -7.90 -23.07 3.81
N ASN A 102 -7.52 -21.86 3.37
CA ASN A 102 -8.39 -20.69 3.27
C ASN A 102 -7.96 -19.89 2.01
N PRO A 103 -8.32 -20.39 0.81
CA PRO A 103 -7.82 -19.87 -0.46
C PRO A 103 -8.39 -18.48 -0.74
N TRP A 104 -7.74 -17.70 -1.60
CA TRP A 104 -8.23 -16.38 -1.99
C TRP A 104 -9.66 -16.41 -2.59
N THR A 105 -10.09 -17.55 -3.14
CA THR A 105 -11.46 -17.77 -3.63
C THR A 105 -12.50 -17.92 -2.54
N SER A 106 -12.12 -17.99 -1.26
CA SER A 106 -13.07 -18.02 -0.15
C SER A 106 -13.60 -16.62 0.20
N SER A 107 -13.12 -15.58 -0.49
CA SER A 107 -13.46 -14.20 -0.24
C SER A 107 -13.71 -13.44 -1.55
N ASP A 108 -14.58 -12.43 -1.51
CA ASP A 108 -14.80 -11.50 -2.60
C ASP A 108 -13.65 -10.46 -2.68
N PRO A 109 -13.61 -9.57 -3.69
CA PRO A 109 -12.57 -8.54 -3.81
C PRO A 109 -12.50 -7.55 -2.64
N THR A 110 -13.58 -7.44 -1.85
CA THR A 110 -13.61 -6.62 -0.62
C THR A 110 -12.91 -7.33 0.54
N GLY A 111 -12.79 -8.66 0.48
CA GLY A 111 -12.27 -9.50 1.55
C GLY A 111 -13.37 -10.13 2.41
N ALA A 112 -14.64 -9.90 2.09
CA ALA A 112 -15.77 -10.58 2.72
C ALA A 112 -15.80 -12.05 2.30
N LYS A 113 -16.10 -12.97 3.22
CA LYS A 113 -16.21 -14.40 2.86
C LYS A 113 -17.39 -14.61 1.90
N LEU A 114 -17.16 -15.44 0.87
CA LEU A 114 -18.20 -15.93 -0.04
C LEU A 114 -19.06 -17.02 0.62
#